data_AF-A0A8T5MKM8-F1
#
_entry.id   AF-A0A8T5MKM8-F1
#
_cell.length_a   1.000
_cell.length_b   1.000
_cell.length_c   1.000
_cell.angle_alpha   90.00
_cell.angle_beta   90.00
_cell.angle_gamma   90.00
#
_symmetry.space_group_name_H-M   'P 1'
#
loop_
_entity.id
_entity.type
_entity.pdbx_description
1 polymer ?
#
loop_
_entity_poly.entity_id
_entity_poly.type
_entity_poly.pdbx_seq_one_letter_code
_entity_poly.pdbx_strand_id
1 'polypeptide(L)'
;MIFDYFSKKLRTYSNDVVFLYTNGIYFNTMGVSFQERKKTNQQMINHSVALRKLIDKRKQFIPNAFHYLPIDYVLLNSKHFAGFFSKLKNLEKRDPNFRKHVKRDMGERQYNEANVNFILEEVAVAHILRQRLVDLPRTLVKNDLWRLIVYSGGYMHADFYQWKKKILPQVDTINPYKGGQYDFHQKKMFVFDDMKIK
;
A
#
# COMPACT_ATOMS: atom_id res chain seq x y z
N MET A 1 12.35 -40.38 2.49
CA MET A 1 13.55 -40.13 3.34
C MET A 1 13.14 -39.42 4.62
N ILE A 2 13.96 -39.47 5.69
CA ILE A 2 13.75 -38.70 6.94
C ILE A 2 13.53 -37.21 6.64
N PHE A 3 14.20 -36.69 5.61
CA PHE A 3 14.04 -35.31 5.14
C PHE A 3 12.59 -34.99 4.74
N ASP A 4 11.92 -35.84 3.95
CA ASP A 4 10.52 -35.64 3.52
C ASP A 4 9.52 -35.60 4.71
N TYR A 5 9.83 -36.33 5.78
CA TYR A 5 9.03 -36.33 7.00
C TYR A 5 9.11 -34.98 7.73
N PHE A 6 10.30 -34.36 7.77
CA PHE A 6 10.49 -33.03 8.33
C PHE A 6 10.00 -31.92 7.38
N SER A 7 10.19 -32.06 6.07
CA SER A 7 9.71 -31.11 5.06
C SER A 7 8.19 -30.93 5.10
N LYS A 8 7.43 -32.01 5.35
CA LYS A 8 5.97 -31.95 5.51
C LYS A 8 5.51 -31.34 6.85
N LYS A 9 6.40 -31.31 7.86
CA LYS A 9 6.14 -30.71 9.18
C LYS A 9 6.60 -29.25 9.28
N LEU A 10 7.46 -28.81 8.37
CA LEU A 10 7.74 -27.39 8.19
C LEU A 10 6.47 -26.74 7.65
N ARG A 11 5.72 -26.06 8.52
CA ARG A 11 4.75 -25.06 8.08
C ARG A 11 5.54 -24.02 7.29
N THR A 12 5.52 -24.11 5.97
CA THR A 12 5.92 -22.99 5.14
C THR A 12 4.93 -21.88 5.42
N TYR A 13 5.37 -20.84 6.14
CA TYR A 13 4.67 -19.57 6.17
C TYR A 13 4.74 -19.00 4.76
N SER A 14 3.84 -19.46 3.89
CA SER A 14 3.70 -18.85 2.58
C SER A 14 2.97 -17.53 2.79
N ASN A 15 3.67 -16.45 2.50
CA ASN A 15 3.01 -15.16 2.33
C ASN A 15 2.50 -15.11 0.89
N ASP A 16 1.42 -14.39 0.65
CA ASP A 16 1.08 -13.96 -0.71
C ASP A 16 1.56 -12.52 -0.88
N VAL A 17 2.03 -12.19 -2.08
CA VAL A 17 2.57 -10.86 -2.38
C VAL A 17 1.66 -10.17 -3.37
N VAL A 18 1.16 -9.00 -2.98
CA VAL A 18 0.32 -8.15 -3.82
C VAL A 18 1.11 -6.90 -4.21
N PHE A 19 1.37 -6.76 -5.50
CA PHE A 19 1.90 -5.55 -6.10
C PHE A 19 0.74 -4.63 -6.44
N LEU A 20 0.70 -3.46 -5.80
CA LEU A 20 -0.26 -2.40 -6.09
C LEU A 20 0.38 -1.33 -6.98
N TYR A 21 -0.24 -1.08 -8.12
CA TYR A 21 0.19 -0.08 -9.08
C TYR A 21 -0.65 1.20 -8.93
N THR A 22 0.00 2.34 -8.72
CA THR A 22 -0.64 3.65 -8.48
C THR A 22 -1.07 4.37 -9.76
N ASN A 23 -1.01 3.67 -10.88
CA ASN A 23 -1.10 4.22 -12.24
C ASN A 23 -2.47 4.83 -12.56
N GLY A 24 -3.56 4.30 -11.99
CA GLY A 24 -4.91 4.84 -12.14
C GLY A 24 -5.05 6.28 -11.62
N ILE A 25 -4.30 6.62 -10.57
CA ILE A 25 -4.40 7.91 -9.88
C ILE A 25 -3.81 9.05 -10.72
N TYR A 26 -2.76 8.76 -11.50
CA TYR A 26 -2.15 9.76 -12.40
C TYR A 26 -3.11 10.25 -13.49
N PHE A 27 -4.14 9.47 -13.82
CA PHE A 27 -5.12 9.80 -14.88
C PHE A 27 -6.26 10.73 -14.42
N ASN A 28 -6.33 11.07 -13.13
CA ASN A 28 -7.28 12.05 -12.61
C ASN A 28 -6.81 13.51 -12.78
N THR A 29 -5.69 13.73 -13.48
CA THR A 29 -5.24 15.07 -13.87
C THR A 29 -5.86 15.46 -15.21
N MET A 30 -6.42 16.67 -15.30
CA MET A 30 -6.92 17.18 -16.58
C MET A 30 -5.77 17.25 -17.59
N GLY A 31 -5.92 16.59 -18.73
CA GLY A 31 -4.98 16.69 -19.85
C GLY A 31 -3.99 15.53 -20.02
N VAL A 32 -4.13 14.40 -19.30
CA VAL A 32 -3.28 13.24 -19.61
C VAL A 32 -3.54 12.76 -21.03
N SER A 33 -2.49 12.81 -21.84
CA SER A 33 -2.56 12.39 -23.24
C SER A 33 -2.76 10.88 -23.33
N PHE A 34 -3.41 10.43 -24.41
CA PHE A 34 -3.48 9.00 -24.74
C PHE A 34 -2.08 8.33 -24.73
N GLN A 35 -1.05 9.07 -25.13
CA GLN A 35 0.33 8.57 -25.16
C GLN A 35 0.90 8.33 -23.76
N GLU A 36 0.64 9.22 -22.80
CA GLU A 36 1.04 9.02 -21.41
C GLU A 36 0.32 7.82 -20.80
N ARG A 37 -0.99 7.66 -21.07
CA ARG A 37 -1.72 6.47 -20.64
C ARG A 37 -1.13 5.18 -21.21
N LYS A 38 -0.84 5.17 -22.51
CA LYS A 38 -0.19 4.04 -23.18
C LYS A 38 1.17 3.73 -22.55
N LYS A 39 2.00 4.76 -22.32
CA LYS A 39 3.33 4.63 -21.70
C LYS A 39 3.24 4.03 -20.29
N THR A 40 2.39 4.59 -19.45
CA THR A 40 2.22 4.16 -18.05
C THR A 40 1.67 2.73 -17.95
N ASN A 41 0.73 2.34 -18.81
CA ASN A 41 0.25 0.96 -18.88
C ASN A 41 1.36 0.00 -19.35
N GLN A 42 2.15 0.40 -20.35
CA GLN A 42 3.26 -0.41 -20.83
C GLN A 42 4.33 -0.61 -19.75
N GLN A 43 4.60 0.40 -18.93
CA GLN A 43 5.53 0.29 -17.79
C GLN A 43 5.05 -0.76 -16.77
N MET A 44 3.76 -0.80 -16.42
CA MET A 44 3.21 -1.84 -15.54
C MET A 44 3.39 -3.22 -16.13
N ILE A 45 3.00 -3.39 -17.39
CA ILE A 45 3.06 -4.67 -18.10
C ILE A 45 4.52 -5.16 -18.11
N ASN A 46 5.45 -4.30 -18.53
CA ASN A 46 6.87 -4.62 -18.59
C ASN A 46 7.42 -4.99 -17.20
N HIS A 47 7.08 -4.23 -16.16
CA HIS A 47 7.48 -4.54 -14.79
C HIS A 47 6.94 -5.91 -14.35
N SER A 48 5.64 -6.17 -14.55
CA SER A 48 5.02 -7.44 -14.13
C SER A 48 5.64 -8.64 -14.85
N VAL A 49 5.95 -8.52 -16.14
CA VAL A 49 6.62 -9.56 -16.93
C VAL A 49 8.05 -9.77 -16.46
N ALA A 50 8.81 -8.69 -16.22
CA ALA A 50 10.18 -8.78 -15.72
C ALA A 50 10.22 -9.47 -14.36
N LEU A 51 9.30 -9.11 -13.46
CA LEU A 51 9.24 -9.71 -12.13
C LEU A 51 8.87 -11.19 -12.18
N ARG A 52 7.88 -11.58 -13.01
CA ARG A 52 7.55 -13.01 -13.24
C ARG A 52 8.77 -13.80 -13.71
N LYS A 53 9.55 -13.27 -14.66
CA LYS A 53 10.79 -13.91 -15.11
C LYS A 53 11.83 -14.06 -14.00
N LEU A 54 11.94 -13.10 -13.08
CA LEU A 54 12.85 -13.18 -11.93
C LEU A 54 12.39 -14.23 -10.91
N ILE A 55 11.09 -14.25 -10.64
CA ILE A 55 10.41 -15.25 -9.81
C ILE A 55 10.70 -16.64 -10.39
N ASP A 56 10.43 -16.88 -11.68
CA ASP A 56 10.62 -18.20 -12.30
C ASP A 56 12.06 -18.75 -12.19
N LYS A 57 13.06 -17.86 -12.09
CA LYS A 57 14.48 -18.20 -11.90
C LYS A 57 14.86 -18.59 -10.45
N ARG A 58 14.03 -18.29 -9.46
CA ARG A 58 14.37 -18.39 -8.02
C ARG A 58 13.35 -19.21 -7.22
N LYS A 59 12.87 -20.33 -7.79
CA LYS A 59 11.75 -21.19 -7.28
C LYS A 59 11.77 -21.57 -5.80
N GLN A 60 12.93 -21.58 -5.17
CA GLN A 60 13.13 -22.05 -3.79
C GLN A 60 12.72 -21.04 -2.68
N PHE A 61 12.48 -19.76 -3.01
CA PHE A 61 12.17 -18.71 -2.02
C PHE A 61 10.86 -17.97 -2.30
N ILE A 62 9.94 -18.62 -3.00
CA ILE A 62 8.84 -17.92 -3.64
C ILE A 62 7.55 -18.00 -2.82
N PRO A 63 6.91 -16.85 -2.51
CA PRO A 63 5.57 -16.83 -1.94
C PRO A 63 4.55 -17.57 -2.83
N ASN A 64 3.54 -18.18 -2.22
CA ASN A 64 2.67 -19.11 -2.95
C ASN A 64 1.89 -18.43 -4.09
N ALA A 65 1.43 -17.19 -3.87
CA ALA A 65 0.79 -16.39 -4.91
C ALA A 65 1.42 -15.00 -5.07
N PHE A 66 1.38 -14.52 -6.32
CA PHE A 66 1.62 -13.13 -6.66
C PHE A 66 0.40 -12.54 -7.35
N HIS A 67 -0.04 -11.39 -6.87
CA HIS A 67 -1.09 -10.60 -7.48
C HIS A 67 -0.52 -9.27 -7.95
N TYR A 68 -1.00 -8.83 -9.11
CA TYR A 68 -0.63 -7.57 -9.74
C TYR A 68 -1.92 -6.78 -9.89
N LEU A 69 -2.16 -5.81 -9.02
CA LEU A 69 -3.44 -5.09 -8.93
C LEU A 69 -3.23 -3.60 -9.16
N PRO A 70 -4.11 -2.94 -9.92
CA PRO A 70 -4.18 -1.49 -9.88
C PRO A 70 -4.72 -1.04 -8.51
N ILE A 71 -4.30 0.14 -8.06
CA ILE A 71 -4.84 0.77 -6.85
C ILE A 71 -6.35 0.99 -6.94
N ASP A 72 -6.87 1.20 -8.15
CA ASP A 72 -8.30 1.28 -8.47
C ASP A 72 -9.09 0.07 -7.95
N TYR A 73 -8.47 -1.11 -7.84
CA TYR A 73 -9.10 -2.26 -7.22
C TYR A 73 -9.55 -1.96 -5.79
N VAL A 74 -8.69 -1.32 -4.99
CA VAL A 74 -9.03 -0.95 -3.61
C VAL A 74 -10.09 0.14 -3.59
N LEU A 75 -10.00 1.11 -4.51
CA LEU A 75 -10.96 2.21 -4.61
C LEU A 75 -12.38 1.70 -4.90
N LEU A 76 -12.49 0.76 -5.84
CA LEU A 76 -13.77 0.21 -6.29
C LEU A 76 -14.36 -0.81 -5.32
N ASN A 77 -13.52 -1.59 -4.63
CA ASN A 77 -13.99 -2.69 -3.77
C ASN A 77 -14.10 -2.31 -2.29
N SER A 78 -13.58 -1.16 -1.87
CA SER A 78 -13.71 -0.69 -0.49
C SER A 78 -14.91 0.24 -0.31
N LYS A 79 -15.93 -0.23 0.42
CA LYS A 79 -17.05 0.61 0.87
C LYS A 79 -16.64 1.79 1.76
N HIS A 80 -15.41 1.78 2.28
CA HIS A 80 -14.90 2.77 3.21
C HIS A 80 -14.13 3.91 2.52
N PHE A 81 -13.68 3.70 1.28
CA PHE A 81 -12.76 4.62 0.61
C PHE A 81 -13.31 6.05 0.52
N ALA A 82 -14.51 6.23 -0.05
CA ALA A 82 -15.10 7.56 -0.23
C ALA A 82 -15.21 8.35 1.10
N GLY A 83 -15.63 7.67 2.17
CA GLY A 83 -15.76 8.27 3.50
C GLY A 83 -14.41 8.66 4.11
N PHE A 84 -13.40 7.79 4.00
CA PHE A 84 -12.07 8.08 4.52
C PHE A 84 -11.39 9.18 3.72
N PHE A 85 -11.47 9.15 2.40
CA PHE A 85 -10.92 10.18 1.53
C PHE A 85 -11.53 11.56 1.83
N SER A 86 -12.87 11.64 1.94
CA SER A 86 -13.53 12.90 2.31
C SER A 86 -13.10 13.40 3.68
N LYS A 87 -12.95 12.50 4.67
CA LYS A 87 -12.46 12.86 6.02
C LYS A 87 -11.05 13.44 5.98
N LEU A 88 -10.14 12.80 5.23
CA LEU A 88 -8.77 13.29 5.05
C LEU A 88 -8.72 14.62 4.28
N LYS A 89 -9.54 14.79 3.24
CA LYS A 89 -9.63 16.04 2.46
C LYS A 89 -10.14 17.19 3.32
N ASN A 90 -11.12 16.94 4.19
CA ASN A 90 -11.59 17.94 5.15
C ASN A 90 -10.53 18.24 6.22
N LEU A 91 -9.77 17.24 6.66
CA LEU A 91 -8.67 17.43 7.60
C LEU A 91 -7.56 18.30 6.99
N GLU A 92 -7.16 18.06 5.74
CA GLU A 92 -6.14 18.87 5.05
C GLU A 92 -6.56 20.35 5.00
N LYS A 93 -7.84 20.64 4.75
CA LYS A 93 -8.36 22.01 4.72
C LYS A 93 -8.35 22.69 6.09
N ARG A 94 -8.54 21.95 7.19
CA ARG A 94 -8.80 22.50 8.53
C ARG A 94 -7.63 22.42 9.50
N ASP A 95 -6.74 21.45 9.33
CA ASP A 95 -5.60 21.20 10.22
C ASP A 95 -4.28 21.57 9.54
N PRO A 96 -3.65 22.70 9.91
CA PRO A 96 -2.38 23.14 9.35
C PRO A 96 -1.23 22.14 9.56
N ASN A 97 -1.25 21.36 10.66
CA ASN A 97 -0.21 20.37 10.92
C ASN A 97 -0.36 19.18 9.97
N PHE A 98 -1.58 18.69 9.75
CA PHE A 98 -1.81 17.66 8.76
C PHE A 98 -1.43 18.14 7.35
N ARG A 99 -1.81 19.38 6.98
CA ARG A 99 -1.39 20.00 5.71
C ARG A 99 0.14 20.04 5.55
N LYS A 100 0.88 20.36 6.61
CA LYS A 100 2.35 20.35 6.61
C LYS A 100 2.91 18.95 6.30
N HIS A 101 2.30 17.90 6.84
CA HIS A 101 2.69 16.53 6.55
C HIS A 101 2.36 16.13 5.09
N VAL A 102 1.19 16.51 4.58
CA VAL A 102 0.84 16.32 3.16
C VAL A 102 1.85 17.00 2.25
N LYS A 103 2.18 18.28 2.51
CA LYS A 103 3.21 19.02 1.76
C LYS A 103 4.58 18.34 1.79
N ARG A 104 4.93 17.74 2.92
CA ARG A 104 6.21 17.00 3.05
C ARG A 104 6.23 15.75 2.17
N ASP A 105 5.14 15.00 2.13
CA ASP A 105 5.03 13.78 1.30
C ASP A 105 4.98 14.09 -0.19
N MET A 106 4.55 15.30 -0.58
CA MET A 106 4.59 15.77 -1.96
C MET A 106 6.02 16.04 -2.48
N GLY A 107 7.00 16.28 -1.59
CA GLY A 107 8.36 16.65 -1.97
C GLY A 107 8.41 17.92 -2.81
N GLU A 108 9.01 17.84 -4.00
CA GLU A 108 9.16 18.98 -4.93
C GLU A 108 7.91 19.24 -5.79
N ARG A 109 6.88 18.39 -5.71
CA ARG A 109 5.66 18.54 -6.53
C ARG A 109 4.89 19.78 -6.12
N GLN A 110 4.32 20.48 -7.11
CA GLN A 110 3.50 21.67 -6.87
C GLN A 110 2.31 21.36 -5.96
N TYR A 111 2.04 22.25 -5.01
CA TYR A 111 0.84 22.20 -4.18
C TYR A 111 -0.42 22.56 -4.97
N ASN A 112 -1.08 21.55 -5.53
CA ASN A 112 -2.34 21.69 -6.26
C ASN A 112 -3.31 20.56 -5.88
N GLU A 113 -4.58 20.69 -6.27
CA GLU A 113 -5.62 19.75 -5.87
C GLU A 113 -5.34 18.32 -6.31
N ALA A 114 -4.79 18.12 -7.52
CA ALA A 114 -4.49 16.79 -8.02
C ALA A 114 -3.41 16.09 -7.19
N ASN A 115 -2.31 16.77 -6.89
CA ASN A 115 -1.23 16.21 -6.08
C ASN A 115 -1.65 16.01 -4.62
N VAL A 116 -2.50 16.89 -4.07
CA VAL A 116 -3.08 16.70 -2.74
C VAL A 116 -3.97 15.46 -2.75
N ASN A 117 -4.91 15.34 -3.70
CA ASN A 117 -5.78 14.17 -3.81
C ASN A 117 -4.93 12.90 -3.93
N PHE A 118 -3.88 12.89 -4.76
CA PHE A 118 -2.97 11.75 -4.90
C PHE A 118 -2.42 11.27 -3.53
N ILE A 119 -1.86 12.17 -2.72
CA ILE A 119 -1.33 11.81 -1.40
C ILE A 119 -2.45 11.29 -0.49
N LEU A 120 -3.62 11.93 -0.49
CA LEU A 120 -4.73 11.53 0.37
C LEU A 120 -5.33 10.16 -0.05
N GLU A 121 -5.32 9.84 -1.34
CA GLU A 121 -5.71 8.53 -1.86
C GLU A 121 -4.73 7.45 -1.39
N GLU A 122 -3.42 7.69 -1.48
CA GLU A 122 -2.40 6.76 -0.98
C GLU A 122 -2.56 6.51 0.52
N VAL A 123 -2.77 7.56 1.32
CA VAL A 123 -3.01 7.46 2.77
C VAL A 123 -4.27 6.62 3.04
N ALA A 124 -5.37 6.89 2.35
CA ALA A 124 -6.62 6.16 2.53
C ALA A 124 -6.47 4.67 2.15
N VAL A 125 -5.85 4.38 1.02
CA VAL A 125 -5.60 3.01 0.53
C VAL A 125 -4.69 2.25 1.48
N ALA A 126 -3.56 2.83 1.89
CA ALA A 126 -2.63 2.21 2.83
C ALA A 126 -3.32 1.89 4.17
N HIS A 127 -4.19 2.77 4.66
CA HIS A 127 -5.01 2.53 5.85
C HIS A 127 -6.01 1.38 5.64
N ILE A 128 -6.80 1.40 4.56
CA ILE A 128 -7.76 0.35 4.22
C ILE A 128 -7.09 -1.02 4.15
N LEU A 129 -5.92 -1.10 3.53
CA LEU A 129 -5.17 -2.33 3.40
C LEU A 129 -4.66 -2.82 4.76
N ARG A 130 -3.98 -1.99 5.55
CA ARG A 130 -3.46 -2.41 6.87
C ARG A 130 -4.56 -2.81 7.84
N GLN A 131 -5.73 -2.18 7.74
CA GLN A 131 -6.91 -2.49 8.55
C GLN A 131 -7.76 -3.64 7.99
N ARG A 132 -7.33 -4.27 6.89
CA ARG A 132 -8.07 -5.36 6.21
C ARG A 132 -9.53 -4.98 5.90
N LEU A 133 -9.77 -3.74 5.51
CA LEU A 133 -11.10 -3.18 5.21
C LEU A 133 -11.56 -3.40 3.76
N VAL A 134 -10.84 -4.23 3.01
CA VAL A 134 -11.14 -4.62 1.63
C VAL A 134 -10.66 -6.05 1.42
N ASP A 135 -11.45 -6.87 0.76
CA ASP A 135 -11.05 -8.20 0.36
C ASP A 135 -10.11 -8.13 -0.84
N LEU A 136 -8.94 -8.74 -0.71
CA LEU A 136 -8.02 -8.92 -1.82
C LEU A 136 -8.46 -10.17 -2.63
N PRO A 137 -8.11 -10.26 -3.92
CA PRO A 137 -8.41 -11.43 -4.74
C PRO A 137 -7.96 -12.71 -4.03
N ARG A 138 -8.70 -13.80 -4.22
CA ARG A 138 -8.45 -15.08 -3.53
C ARG A 138 -6.96 -15.42 -3.51
N THR A 139 -6.41 -15.32 -2.31
CA THR A 139 -5.06 -15.71 -1.94
C THR A 139 -5.00 -17.22 -1.77
N LEU A 140 -3.85 -17.84 -2.01
CA LEU A 140 -3.62 -19.25 -1.67
C LEU A 140 -3.56 -19.45 -0.15
N VAL A 141 -3.34 -18.38 0.59
CA VAL A 141 -3.47 -18.35 2.06
C VAL A 141 -4.95 -18.44 2.45
N LYS A 142 -5.31 -19.52 3.16
CA LYS A 142 -6.67 -19.79 3.65
C LYS A 142 -7.23 -18.71 4.59
N ASN A 143 -6.36 -18.04 5.35
CA ASN A 143 -6.73 -17.01 6.32
C ASN A 143 -5.85 -15.76 6.14
N ASP A 144 -6.44 -14.65 5.70
CA ASP A 144 -5.77 -13.34 5.66
C ASP A 144 -5.64 -12.77 7.08
N LEU A 145 -4.62 -13.19 7.81
CA LEU A 145 -4.42 -12.85 9.22
C LEU A 145 -3.74 -11.50 9.43
N TRP A 146 -2.85 -11.12 8.50
CA TRP A 146 -2.05 -9.91 8.61
C TRP A 146 -1.67 -9.41 7.23
N ARG A 147 -1.49 -8.09 7.12
CA ARG A 147 -0.99 -7.44 5.92
C ARG A 147 0.11 -6.46 6.32
N LEU A 148 1.26 -6.59 5.66
CA LEU A 148 2.41 -5.70 5.82
C LEU A 148 2.53 -4.83 4.57
N ILE A 149 2.55 -3.51 4.74
CA ILE A 149 2.86 -2.59 3.65
C ILE A 149 4.38 -2.48 3.53
N VAL A 150 4.88 -2.74 2.33
CA VAL A 150 6.29 -2.66 1.98
C VAL A 150 6.45 -1.62 0.88
N TYR A 151 7.37 -0.68 1.07
CA TYR A 151 7.69 0.33 0.06
C TYR A 151 9.21 0.58 0.01
N SER A 152 9.72 1.00 -1.14
CA SER A 152 11.10 1.45 -1.27
C SER A 152 11.19 2.91 -0.83
N GLY A 153 11.47 3.11 0.46
CA GLY A 153 11.55 4.44 1.08
C GLY A 153 10.79 4.54 2.39
N GLY A 154 10.92 5.70 3.03
CA GLY A 154 10.28 6.00 4.31
C GLY A 154 8.76 5.97 4.24
N TYR A 155 8.14 5.99 5.43
CA TYR A 155 6.69 6.09 5.56
C TYR A 155 6.17 7.47 5.14
N MET A 156 4.91 7.53 4.69
CA MET A 156 4.22 8.80 4.43
C MET A 156 3.91 9.51 5.75
N HIS A 157 4.36 10.75 5.88
CA HIS A 157 4.17 11.56 7.07
C HIS A 157 2.70 11.86 7.35
N ALA A 158 1.88 12.06 6.32
CA ALA A 158 0.44 12.25 6.44
C ALA A 158 -0.23 10.98 6.99
N ASP A 159 0.21 9.81 6.54
CA ASP A 159 -0.30 8.53 7.05
C ASP A 159 0.08 8.30 8.52
N PHE A 160 1.33 8.59 8.87
CA PHE A 160 1.77 8.57 10.26
C PHE A 160 0.96 9.52 11.14
N TYR A 161 0.70 10.75 10.67
CA TYR A 161 -0.08 11.74 11.41
C TYR A 161 -1.52 11.28 11.63
N GLN A 162 -2.21 10.83 10.57
CA GLN A 162 -3.60 10.39 10.68
C GLN A 162 -3.70 9.18 11.62
N TRP A 163 -2.74 8.27 11.56
CA TRP A 163 -2.65 7.11 12.44
C TRP A 163 -2.54 7.53 13.90
N LYS A 164 -1.55 8.37 14.23
CA LYS A 164 -1.29 8.78 15.60
C LYS A 164 -2.40 9.61 16.21
N LYS A 165 -3.10 10.40 15.40
CA LYS A 165 -4.26 11.19 15.82
C LYS A 165 -5.57 10.40 15.78
N LYS A 166 -5.54 9.11 15.41
CA LYS A 166 -6.71 8.23 15.27
C LYS A 166 -7.81 8.86 14.41
N ILE A 167 -7.42 9.52 13.31
CA ILE A 167 -8.34 10.18 12.41
C ILE A 167 -9.19 9.14 11.69
N LEU A 168 -8.57 8.11 11.10
CA LEU A 168 -9.30 6.99 10.52
C LEU A 168 -9.49 5.87 11.55
N PRO A 169 -10.57 5.08 11.46
CA PRO A 169 -10.84 3.99 12.40
C PRO A 169 -9.76 2.90 12.36
N GLN A 170 -9.27 2.49 13.53
CA GLN A 170 -8.32 1.38 13.70
C GLN A 170 -9.07 0.17 14.25
N VAL A 171 -9.68 -0.61 13.36
CA VAL A 171 -10.58 -1.72 13.73
C VAL A 171 -9.87 -3.06 13.81
N ASP A 172 -8.72 -3.21 13.15
CA ASP A 172 -7.98 -4.48 13.14
C ASP A 172 -7.25 -4.68 14.47
N THR A 173 -7.62 -5.73 15.20
CA THR A 173 -7.00 -6.07 16.48
C THR A 173 -5.91 -7.12 16.37
N ILE A 174 -5.82 -7.83 15.23
CA ILE A 174 -5.00 -9.04 15.09
C ILE A 174 -3.74 -8.77 14.26
N ASN A 175 -3.82 -7.92 13.23
CA ASN A 175 -2.68 -7.64 12.37
C ASN A 175 -1.54 -6.94 13.16
N PRO A 176 -0.37 -7.59 13.36
CA PRO A 176 0.73 -6.98 14.12
C PRO A 176 1.38 -5.80 13.37
N TYR A 177 1.12 -5.66 12.08
CA TYR A 177 1.66 -4.60 11.22
C TYR A 177 0.67 -3.49 10.91
N LYS A 178 -0.49 -3.49 11.59
CA LYS A 178 -1.60 -2.56 11.31
C LYS A 178 -1.22 -1.08 11.36
N GLY A 179 -0.24 -0.74 12.19
CA GLY A 179 0.29 0.61 12.37
C GLY A 179 1.72 0.76 11.91
N GLY A 180 2.10 0.15 10.80
CA GLY A 180 3.47 0.29 10.33
C GLY A 180 3.70 0.06 8.85
N GLN A 181 4.93 0.33 8.44
CA GLN A 181 5.42 0.18 7.08
C GLN A 181 6.87 -0.31 7.12
N TYR A 182 7.20 -1.26 6.25
CA TYR A 182 8.57 -1.69 6.04
C TYR A 182 9.21 -0.91 4.90
N ASP A 183 10.33 -0.25 5.19
CA ASP A 183 11.19 0.36 4.18
C ASP A 183 12.20 -0.67 3.69
N PHE A 184 12.02 -1.07 2.44
CA PHE A 184 12.85 -2.07 1.80
C PHE A 184 14.30 -1.62 1.57
N HIS A 185 14.52 -0.31 1.35
CA HIS A 185 15.85 0.23 1.10
C HIS A 185 16.68 0.27 2.38
N GLN A 186 16.09 0.77 3.47
CA GLN A 186 16.76 0.82 4.79
C GLN A 186 16.68 -0.49 5.56
N LYS A 187 15.92 -1.47 5.05
CA LYS A 187 15.60 -2.74 5.71
C LYS A 187 15.04 -2.54 7.12
N LYS A 188 14.21 -1.51 7.29
CA LYS A 188 13.73 -1.04 8.59
C LYS A 188 12.21 -1.04 8.66
N MET A 189 11.68 -1.53 9.78
CA MET A 189 10.26 -1.39 10.10
C MET A 189 10.01 -0.06 10.82
N PHE A 190 9.08 0.73 10.29
CA PHE A 190 8.52 1.89 10.98
C PHE A 190 7.23 1.47 11.67
N VAL A 191 7.28 1.34 13.00
CA VAL A 191 6.10 1.07 13.83
C VAL A 191 5.60 2.41 14.36
N PHE A 192 4.48 2.87 13.84
CA PHE A 192 3.97 4.21 14.11
C PHE A 192 3.63 4.39 15.58
N ASP A 193 3.16 3.35 16.27
CA ASP A 193 2.84 3.41 17.70
C ASP A 193 4.07 3.71 18.58
N ASP A 194 5.26 3.31 18.16
CA ASP A 194 6.52 3.53 18.90
C ASP A 194 7.15 4.90 18.62
N MET A 195 6.67 5.59 17.58
CA MET A 195 7.22 6.87 17.12
C MET A 195 6.52 8.06 17.80
N LYS A 196 7.17 9.22 17.87
CA LYS A 196 6.54 10.47 18.38
C LYS A 196 6.23 11.42 17.21
N ILE A 197 5.06 12.08 17.26
CA ILE A 197 4.79 13.22 16.38
C ILE A 197 5.77 14.32 16.78
N LYS A 198 6.57 14.77 15.81
CA LYS A 198 7.47 15.93 15.94
C LYS A 198 6.80 17.16 15.37
#